data_AF-I0X7L2-F1
#
_entry.id   AF-I0X7L2-F1
#
_cell.length_a   1.000
_cell.length_b   1.000
_cell.length_c   1.000
_cell.angle_alpha   90.00
_cell.angle_beta   90.00
_cell.angle_gamma   90.00
#
_symmetry.space_group_name_H-M   'P 1'
#
loop_
_entity.id
_entity.type
_entity.pdbx_description
1 polymer ?
#
loop_
_entity_poly.entity_id
_entity_poly.type
_entity_poly.pdbx_seq_one_letter_code
_entity_poly.pdbx_strand_id
1 'polypeptide(L)'
;MDLTSQNSGLLRKIESLQNFKQGNSYFNFIKNNEIEIFSEFSFYSDFFFCKNSYGLDGKSILLSDSTKAFWDGLTPVLGRIYNFSKEDASLTQLLQFFSFNIKDKINHVSICRLTEDSLIFICNKNLTSSLIQEYKSISLIQNYTKLIPENKNYMLSVDFSESIEDFCAKNIKDDSDVRDIFENALTQEVLNRMTFYFSSPSAVSKSSKTAVNVIFSTKSVFVPELLHSHLVKLLKNVFDDSAELIGLNFLGQAQSDIAAREFLKVI
;
A
#
# COMPACT_ATOMS: atom_id res chain seq x y z
N MET A 1 -28.30 26.32 -19.85
CA MET A 1 -27.17 25.40 -20.04
C MET A 1 -26.62 25.11 -18.66
N ASP A 2 -26.91 23.92 -18.14
CA ASP A 2 -26.47 23.48 -16.81
C ASP A 2 -24.96 23.16 -16.84
N LEU A 3 -24.18 23.93 -16.08
CA LEU A 3 -22.74 23.76 -15.90
C LEU A 3 -22.37 22.69 -14.85
N THR A 4 -23.37 21.96 -14.35
CA THR A 4 -23.21 20.94 -13.29
C THR A 4 -22.92 19.54 -13.83
N SER A 5 -22.97 19.31 -15.15
CA SER A 5 -22.80 17.96 -15.74
C SER A 5 -21.43 17.66 -16.32
N GLN A 6 -20.44 18.56 -16.23
CA GLN A 6 -19.12 18.37 -16.85
C GLN A 6 -17.98 17.99 -15.89
N ASN A 7 -18.19 18.01 -14.58
CA ASN A 7 -17.17 17.65 -13.58
C ASN A 7 -17.27 16.20 -13.06
N SER A 8 -18.08 15.34 -13.68
CA SER A 8 -18.23 13.94 -13.26
C SER A 8 -17.09 13.01 -13.72
N GLY A 9 -15.97 13.56 -14.21
CA GLY A 9 -15.04 12.87 -15.11
C GLY A 9 -13.84 12.11 -14.50
N LEU A 10 -13.60 12.18 -13.19
CA LEU A 10 -12.45 11.49 -12.54
C LEU A 10 -12.74 10.94 -11.13
N LEU A 11 -13.84 11.34 -10.49
CA LEU A 11 -13.99 11.28 -9.02
C LEU A 11 -15.26 10.56 -8.51
N ARG A 12 -15.95 9.76 -9.32
CA ARG A 12 -17.09 8.99 -8.78
C ARG A 12 -16.56 7.82 -7.94
N LYS A 13 -16.80 7.86 -6.62
CA LYS A 13 -16.64 6.70 -5.73
C LYS A 13 -17.50 5.57 -6.31
N ILE A 14 -16.88 4.42 -6.55
CA ILE A 14 -17.41 3.37 -7.44
C ILE A 14 -18.71 2.78 -6.87
N GLU A 15 -19.81 2.94 -7.59
CA GLU A 15 -21.02 2.14 -7.44
C GLU A 15 -20.94 0.98 -8.43
N SER A 16 -20.46 -0.17 -7.92
CA SER A 16 -20.40 -1.48 -8.58
C SER A 16 -19.54 -1.57 -9.86
N LEU A 17 -18.42 -2.29 -9.80
CA LEU A 17 -17.78 -2.85 -10.98
C LEU A 17 -17.32 -4.28 -10.70
N GLN A 18 -18.07 -5.19 -11.33
CA GLN A 18 -17.81 -6.59 -11.71
C GLN A 18 -16.92 -7.44 -10.78
N ASN A 19 -17.50 -8.55 -10.31
CA ASN A 19 -16.83 -9.62 -9.57
C ASN A 19 -15.53 -10.05 -10.27
N PHE A 20 -14.40 -9.60 -9.70
CA PHE A 20 -13.07 -10.06 -10.07
C PHE A 20 -12.94 -11.53 -9.68
N LYS A 21 -13.13 -12.44 -10.65
CA LYS A 21 -12.63 -13.81 -10.54
C LYS A 21 -11.40 -13.93 -11.41
N GLN A 22 -10.22 -13.82 -10.80
CA GLN A 22 -9.10 -14.79 -10.94
C GLN A 22 -7.82 -14.21 -10.31
N GLY A 23 -7.41 -14.77 -9.18
CA GLY A 23 -6.14 -14.50 -8.48
C GLY A 23 -6.32 -14.07 -7.02
N ASN A 24 -5.70 -14.79 -6.09
CA ASN A 24 -5.53 -14.33 -4.71
C ASN A 24 -4.40 -13.30 -4.72
N SER A 25 -4.71 -12.01 -4.89
CA SER A 25 -3.69 -10.94 -4.86
C SER A 25 -3.76 -10.20 -3.52
N TYR A 26 -2.66 -9.52 -3.15
CA TYR A 26 -2.65 -8.67 -1.94
C TYR A 26 -3.72 -7.58 -1.98
N PHE A 27 -3.98 -7.02 -3.16
CA PHE A 27 -5.09 -6.09 -3.38
C PHE A 27 -6.45 -6.74 -3.09
N ASN A 28 -6.72 -7.94 -3.61
CA ASN A 28 -7.99 -8.61 -3.33
C ASN A 28 -8.12 -8.96 -1.84
N PHE A 29 -7.03 -9.39 -1.20
CA PHE A 29 -7.01 -9.68 0.23
C PHE A 29 -7.39 -8.45 1.07
N ILE A 30 -6.72 -7.31 0.87
CA ILE A 30 -7.01 -6.09 1.63
C ILE A 30 -8.41 -5.55 1.29
N LYS A 31 -8.83 -5.57 0.02
CA LYS A 31 -10.13 -5.03 -0.42
C LYS A 31 -11.31 -5.86 0.05
N ASN A 32 -11.31 -7.16 -0.24
CA ASN A 32 -12.44 -8.05 0.05
C ASN A 32 -12.67 -8.21 1.55
N ASN A 33 -11.60 -8.06 2.33
CA ASN A 33 -11.65 -8.14 3.78
C ASN A 33 -11.71 -6.77 4.44
N GLU A 34 -11.87 -5.67 3.70
CA GLU A 34 -12.00 -4.31 4.25
C GLU A 34 -10.92 -4.00 5.30
N ILE A 35 -9.66 -4.32 4.98
CA ILE A 35 -8.54 -4.13 5.91
C ILE A 35 -8.06 -2.69 5.80
N GLU A 36 -8.11 -1.97 6.91
CA GLU A 36 -7.66 -0.56 6.98
C GLU A 36 -6.17 -0.44 7.20
N ILE A 37 -5.63 -1.24 8.14
CA ILE A 37 -4.21 -1.26 8.48
C ILE A 37 -3.74 -2.70 8.57
N PHE A 38 -2.71 -3.04 7.78
CA PHE A 38 -2.04 -4.33 7.75
C PHE A 38 -0.54 -4.12 7.86
N SER A 39 0.15 -5.05 8.53
CA SER A 39 1.61 -5.09 8.53
C SER A 39 2.12 -6.52 8.64
N GLU A 40 3.07 -6.87 7.78
CA GLU A 40 3.89 -8.07 7.82
C GLU A 40 5.28 -7.68 8.30
N PHE A 41 5.78 -8.42 9.28
CA PHE A 41 7.12 -8.24 9.81
C PHE A 41 7.99 -9.44 9.45
N SER A 42 9.27 -9.17 9.24
CA SER A 42 10.30 -10.19 9.07
C SER A 42 11.42 -9.99 10.08
N PHE A 43 11.93 -11.08 10.61
CA PHE A 43 13.10 -11.11 11.48
C PHE A 43 14.39 -11.04 10.64
N TYR A 44 15.26 -10.10 10.97
CA TYR A 44 16.57 -9.93 10.38
C TYR A 44 17.51 -9.28 11.41
N SER A 45 18.75 -9.76 11.52
CA SER A 45 19.78 -9.15 12.37
C SER A 45 19.30 -8.82 13.81
N ASP A 46 18.69 -9.79 14.49
CA ASP A 46 18.16 -9.72 15.87
C ASP A 46 16.90 -8.85 16.11
N PHE A 47 16.34 -8.24 15.06
CA PHE A 47 15.14 -7.44 15.14
C PHE A 47 14.08 -7.88 14.12
N PHE A 48 12.81 -7.68 14.48
CA PHE A 48 11.70 -7.68 13.54
C PHE A 48 11.54 -6.28 12.96
N PHE A 49 11.33 -6.21 11.66
CA PHE A 49 11.04 -4.97 10.94
C PHE A 49 9.79 -5.14 10.09
N CYS A 50 9.02 -4.07 9.88
CA CYS A 50 7.97 -4.07 8.87
C CYS A 50 8.60 -4.31 7.50
N LYS A 51 8.14 -5.35 6.81
CA LYS A 51 8.56 -5.73 5.46
C LYS A 51 7.56 -5.29 4.40
N ASN A 52 6.28 -5.35 4.74
CA ASN A 52 5.17 -5.06 3.84
C ASN A 52 3.99 -4.55 4.67
N SER A 53 3.29 -3.55 4.16
CA SER A 53 2.23 -2.88 4.90
C SER A 53 1.16 -2.30 3.99
N TYR A 54 0.01 -2.02 4.58
CA TYR A 54 -1.01 -1.17 3.98
C TYR A 54 -1.62 -0.31 5.08
N GLY A 55 -1.79 0.99 4.82
CA GLY A 55 -2.44 1.92 5.73
C GLY A 55 -1.50 2.54 6.79
N LEU A 56 -0.21 2.21 6.77
CA LEU A 56 0.80 2.84 7.64
C LEU A 56 1.33 4.14 7.07
N ASP A 57 1.71 5.09 7.93
CA ASP A 57 2.53 6.23 7.55
C ASP A 57 4.02 5.91 7.66
N GLY A 58 4.87 6.72 7.01
CA GLY A 58 6.32 6.50 7.02
C GLY A 58 6.91 6.49 8.43
N LYS A 59 6.35 7.27 9.36
CA LYS A 59 6.77 7.28 10.78
C LYS A 59 6.43 5.98 11.50
N SER A 60 5.26 5.39 11.26
CA SER A 60 4.89 4.10 11.86
C SER A 60 5.74 2.97 11.30
N ILE A 61 6.08 3.00 10.00
CA ILE A 61 7.04 2.04 9.42
C ILE A 61 8.41 2.20 10.10
N LEU A 62 8.85 3.42 10.36
CA LEU A 62 10.13 3.68 11.03
C LEU A 62 10.13 3.19 12.49
N LEU A 63 9.03 3.37 13.21
CA LEU A 63 8.86 2.94 14.60
C LEU A 63 8.63 1.43 14.76
N SER A 64 8.57 0.67 13.66
CA SER A 64 8.12 -0.71 13.65
C SER A 64 9.20 -1.73 14.04
N ASP A 65 10.39 -1.29 14.43
CA ASP A 65 11.48 -2.17 14.82
C ASP A 65 11.28 -2.71 16.25
N SER A 66 11.61 -3.98 16.46
CA SER A 66 11.42 -4.62 17.77
C SER A 66 12.26 -5.87 17.93
N THR A 67 12.67 -6.15 19.16
CA THR A 67 13.49 -7.34 19.44
C THR A 67 12.67 -8.62 19.35
N LYS A 68 13.34 -9.74 19.08
CA LYS A 68 12.71 -11.07 19.18
C LYS A 68 12.06 -11.32 20.55
N ALA A 69 12.73 -10.92 21.63
CA ALA A 69 12.25 -11.12 23.00
C ALA A 69 10.89 -10.43 23.26
N PHE A 70 10.66 -9.26 22.67
CA PHE A 70 9.35 -8.58 22.73
C PHE A 70 8.25 -9.46 22.14
N TRP A 71 8.47 -10.01 20.94
CA TRP A 71 7.48 -10.85 20.25
C TRP A 71 7.34 -12.25 20.84
N ASP A 72 8.40 -12.80 21.42
CA ASP A 72 8.35 -14.05 22.19
C ASP A 72 7.47 -13.88 23.43
N GLY A 73 7.51 -12.72 24.10
CA GLY A 73 6.65 -12.39 25.23
C GLY A 73 5.18 -12.18 24.84
N LEU A 74 4.94 -11.50 23.71
CA LEU A 74 3.60 -11.13 23.27
C LEU A 74 2.87 -12.24 22.51
N THR A 75 3.60 -12.97 21.67
CA THR A 75 3.08 -14.01 20.77
C THR A 75 3.93 -15.29 20.83
N PRO A 76 3.95 -15.98 21.99
CA PRO A 76 4.84 -17.13 22.21
C PRO A 76 4.50 -18.39 21.40
N VAL A 77 3.28 -18.51 20.88
CA VAL A 77 2.81 -19.71 20.20
C VAL A 77 2.57 -19.43 18.71
N LEU A 78 3.29 -20.14 17.85
CA LEU A 78 3.13 -20.05 16.40
C LEU A 78 1.70 -20.41 15.96
N GLY A 79 1.17 -19.65 15.01
CA GLY A 79 -0.16 -19.84 14.42
C GLY A 79 -1.32 -19.46 15.33
N ARG A 80 -1.07 -19.10 16.59
CA ARG A 80 -2.10 -18.60 17.51
C ARG A 80 -2.39 -17.13 17.22
N ILE A 81 -3.68 -16.80 17.20
CA ILE A 81 -4.15 -15.42 17.06
C ILE A 81 -4.27 -14.81 18.46
N TYR A 82 -3.65 -13.65 18.62
CA TYR A 82 -3.69 -12.82 19.82
C TYR A 82 -4.43 -11.53 19.49
N ASN A 83 -5.32 -11.11 20.37
CA ASN A 83 -6.17 -9.95 20.18
C ASN A 83 -5.96 -9.00 21.36
N PHE A 84 -5.71 -7.73 21.06
CA PHE A 84 -5.42 -6.69 22.04
C PHE A 84 -6.37 -5.52 21.79
N SER A 85 -7.21 -5.21 22.76
CA SER A 85 -8.18 -4.13 22.69
C SER A 85 -7.79 -2.97 23.61
N LYS A 86 -8.40 -1.79 23.44
CA LYS A 86 -8.22 -0.64 24.35
C LYS A 86 -8.58 -0.95 25.81
N GLU A 87 -9.39 -1.97 26.05
CA GLU A 87 -9.74 -2.43 27.40
C GLU A 87 -8.59 -3.21 28.05
N ASP A 88 -7.69 -3.77 27.24
CA ASP A 88 -6.50 -4.46 27.66
C ASP A 88 -5.33 -3.47 27.80
N ALA A 89 -4.74 -3.35 29.00
CA ALA A 89 -3.54 -2.53 29.21
C ALA A 89 -2.40 -2.87 28.23
N SER A 90 -2.41 -4.11 27.71
CA SER A 90 -1.49 -4.67 26.72
C SER A 90 -1.51 -3.95 25.36
N LEU A 91 -2.62 -3.34 24.92
CA LEU A 91 -2.64 -2.59 23.66
C LEU A 91 -1.67 -1.40 23.70
N THR A 92 -1.49 -0.79 24.87
CA THR A 92 -0.58 0.36 25.05
C THR A 92 0.85 0.06 24.60
N GLN A 93 1.33 -1.17 24.84
CA GLN A 93 2.67 -1.59 24.42
C GLN A 93 2.78 -1.67 22.90
N LEU A 94 1.71 -2.06 22.21
CA LEU A 94 1.66 -2.13 20.76
C LEU A 94 1.52 -0.74 20.11
N LEU A 95 0.91 0.22 20.80
CA LEU A 95 0.75 1.58 20.28
C LEU A 95 2.07 2.31 20.05
N GLN A 96 3.19 1.82 20.61
CA GLN A 96 4.53 2.37 20.36
C GLN A 96 4.99 2.23 18.89
N PHE A 97 4.44 1.24 18.16
CA PHE A 97 4.76 1.00 16.75
C PHE A 97 4.04 1.94 15.78
N PHE A 98 3.24 2.88 16.30
CA PHE A 98 2.43 3.77 15.48
C PHE A 98 2.73 5.22 15.79
N SER A 99 2.72 6.04 14.75
CA SER A 99 2.83 7.49 14.89
C SER A 99 1.62 8.06 15.63
N PHE A 100 1.75 9.30 16.12
CA PHE A 100 0.65 10.06 16.70
C PHE A 100 -0.57 10.19 15.77
N ASN A 101 -0.37 10.19 14.44
CA ASN A 101 -1.44 10.37 13.46
C ASN A 101 -2.35 9.15 13.31
N ILE A 102 -1.83 7.96 13.66
CA ILE A 102 -2.50 6.68 13.46
C ILE A 102 -2.90 6.07 14.81
N LYS A 103 -2.05 6.16 15.83
CA LYS A 103 -2.24 5.46 17.11
C LYS A 103 -3.61 5.73 17.76
N ASP A 104 -4.12 6.96 17.67
CA ASP A 104 -5.39 7.33 18.32
C ASP A 104 -6.61 6.65 17.67
N LYS A 105 -6.47 6.28 16.39
CA LYS A 105 -7.49 5.58 15.59
C LYS A 105 -7.46 4.07 15.82
N ILE A 106 -6.44 3.53 16.49
CA ILE A 106 -6.30 2.11 16.75
C ILE A 106 -7.00 1.78 18.06
N ASN A 107 -8.10 1.05 17.97
CA ASN A 107 -8.86 0.55 19.11
C ASN A 107 -8.56 -0.92 19.40
N HIS A 108 -8.02 -1.62 18.41
CA HIS A 108 -7.80 -3.06 18.45
C HIS A 108 -6.62 -3.44 17.56
N VAL A 109 -5.82 -4.41 18.00
CA VAL A 109 -4.76 -5.04 17.21
C VAL A 109 -4.88 -6.55 17.33
N SER A 110 -4.92 -7.22 16.19
CA SER A 110 -4.90 -8.67 16.10
C SER A 110 -3.60 -9.13 15.48
N ILE A 111 -2.88 -10.04 16.13
CA ILE A 111 -1.54 -10.48 15.77
C ILE A 111 -1.50 -12.00 15.61
N CYS A 112 -0.81 -12.47 14.59
CA CYS A 112 -0.49 -13.89 14.43
C CYS A 112 0.95 -14.06 13.97
N ARG A 113 1.73 -14.80 14.76
CA ARG A 113 3.07 -15.21 14.39
C ARG A 113 2.98 -16.42 13.47
N LEU A 114 3.40 -16.25 12.22
CA LEU A 114 3.25 -17.26 11.17
C LEU A 114 4.38 -18.29 11.20
N THR A 115 5.60 -17.83 11.45
CA THR A 115 6.83 -18.62 11.59
C THR A 115 7.73 -17.99 12.66
N GLU A 116 8.86 -18.61 12.97
CA GLU A 116 9.86 -17.99 13.85
C GLU A 116 10.29 -16.60 13.38
N ASP A 117 10.33 -16.38 12.06
CA ASP A 117 10.87 -15.17 11.45
C ASP A 117 9.81 -14.25 10.85
N SER A 118 8.51 -14.55 11.02
CA SER A 118 7.44 -13.77 10.41
C SER A 118 6.21 -13.70 11.29
N LEU A 119 5.64 -12.50 11.36
CA LEU A 119 4.35 -12.25 11.97
C LEU A 119 3.57 -11.24 11.14
N ILE A 120 2.26 -11.30 11.27
CA ILE A 120 1.35 -10.30 10.70
C ILE A 120 0.52 -9.71 11.82
N PHE A 121 0.14 -8.45 11.67
CA PHE A 121 -0.97 -7.89 12.41
C PHE A 121 -1.91 -7.06 11.56
N ILE A 122 -3.14 -6.94 12.06
CA ILE A 122 -4.20 -6.08 11.51
C ILE A 122 -4.74 -5.21 12.64
N CYS A 123 -4.99 -3.93 12.36
CA CYS A 123 -5.64 -3.03 13.31
C CYS A 123 -7.14 -2.91 13.03
N ASN A 124 -7.92 -2.65 14.09
CA ASN A 124 -9.38 -2.43 14.04
C ASN A 124 -10.18 -3.58 13.40
N LYS A 125 -9.58 -4.76 13.25
CA LYS A 125 -10.22 -5.96 12.75
C LYS A 125 -9.61 -7.19 13.42
N ASN A 126 -10.43 -8.23 13.63
CA ASN A 126 -9.96 -9.52 14.13
C ASN A 126 -9.33 -10.31 12.99
N LEU A 127 -8.12 -10.84 13.22
CA LEU A 127 -7.61 -11.94 12.42
C LEU A 127 -8.46 -13.18 12.68
N THR A 128 -8.66 -13.95 11.63
CA THR A 128 -9.32 -15.27 11.67
C THR A 128 -8.45 -16.28 10.94
N SER A 129 -8.67 -17.57 11.19
CA SER A 129 -7.97 -18.64 10.47
C SER A 129 -8.20 -18.55 8.95
N SER A 130 -9.39 -18.11 8.51
CA SER A 130 -9.69 -17.92 7.09
C SER A 130 -8.86 -16.79 6.48
N LEU A 131 -8.72 -15.65 7.16
CA LEU A 131 -7.88 -14.54 6.71
C LEU A 131 -6.41 -14.94 6.58
N ILE A 132 -5.91 -15.73 7.54
CA ILE A 132 -4.53 -16.23 7.50
C ILE A 132 -4.33 -17.18 6.31
N GLN A 133 -5.30 -18.06 6.05
CA GLN A 133 -5.23 -18.96 4.88
C GLN A 133 -5.29 -18.19 3.57
N GLU A 134 -6.17 -17.19 3.47
CA GLU A 134 -6.25 -16.31 2.30
C GLU A 134 -4.91 -15.59 2.08
N TYR A 135 -4.35 -14.97 3.13
CA TYR A 135 -3.05 -14.32 3.09
C TYR A 135 -1.94 -15.25 2.62
N LYS A 136 -1.83 -16.46 3.17
CA LYS A 136 -0.83 -17.47 2.78
C LYS A 136 -0.99 -17.94 1.33
N SER A 137 -2.18 -17.79 0.76
CA SER A 137 -2.50 -18.20 -0.61
C SER A 137 -2.32 -17.08 -1.63
N ILE A 138 -1.92 -15.87 -1.20
CA ILE A 138 -1.67 -14.75 -2.10
C ILE A 138 -0.56 -15.12 -3.08
N SER A 139 -0.85 -15.05 -4.37
CA SER A 139 0.14 -15.15 -5.44
C SER A 139 0.69 -13.76 -5.76
N LEU A 140 1.97 -13.70 -6.14
CA LEU A 140 2.64 -12.48 -6.60
C LEU A 140 2.17 -12.03 -8.00
N ILE A 141 1.14 -12.66 -8.56
CA ILE A 141 0.70 -12.39 -9.92
C ILE A 141 -0.02 -11.05 -9.96
N GLN A 142 0.52 -10.11 -10.74
CA GLN A 142 -0.12 -8.83 -10.99
C GLN A 142 -1.40 -9.04 -11.80
N ASN A 143 -2.54 -8.58 -11.27
CA ASN A 143 -3.81 -8.65 -11.97
C ASN A 143 -3.88 -7.54 -13.02
N TYR A 144 -3.94 -7.94 -14.29
CA TYR A 144 -4.23 -7.03 -15.38
C TYR A 144 -5.75 -6.83 -15.49
N THR A 145 -6.21 -5.60 -15.28
CA THR A 145 -7.57 -5.21 -15.66
C THR A 145 -7.63 -5.04 -17.18
N LYS A 146 -8.59 -5.70 -17.83
CA LYS A 146 -8.80 -5.55 -19.27
C LYS A 146 -9.16 -4.10 -19.60
N LEU A 147 -8.45 -3.50 -20.55
CA LEU A 147 -8.73 -2.15 -21.03
C LEU A 147 -10.13 -2.06 -21.63
N ILE A 148 -10.70 -0.86 -21.56
CA ILE A 148 -11.96 -0.51 -22.20
C ILE A 148 -11.63 0.12 -23.56
N PRO A 149 -11.89 -0.57 -24.69
CA PRO A 149 -11.45 -0.12 -26.01
C PRO A 149 -12.06 1.22 -26.47
N GLU A 150 -13.22 1.56 -25.92
CA GLU A 150 -13.97 2.80 -26.24
C GLU A 150 -13.40 4.05 -25.53
N ASN A 151 -12.47 3.87 -24.59
CA ASN A 151 -11.88 4.95 -23.81
C ASN A 151 -10.51 5.36 -24.39
N LYS A 152 -10.09 6.59 -24.10
CA LYS A 152 -8.69 7.00 -24.26
C LYS A 152 -7.88 6.37 -23.13
N ASN A 153 -6.78 5.71 -23.48
CA ASN A 153 -5.92 4.97 -22.55
C ASN A 153 -4.63 5.75 -22.30
N TYR A 154 -4.63 6.64 -21.31
CA TYR A 154 -3.50 7.49 -20.99
C TYR A 154 -2.44 6.70 -20.23
N MET A 155 -1.18 6.74 -20.69
CA MET A 155 -0.04 6.06 -20.08
C MET A 155 0.77 7.03 -19.24
N LEU A 156 0.94 6.72 -17.96
CA LEU A 156 1.68 7.56 -17.02
C LEU A 156 2.65 6.71 -16.21
N SER A 157 3.81 7.28 -15.90
CA SER A 157 4.72 6.74 -14.90
C SER A 157 4.70 7.65 -13.68
N VAL A 158 4.49 7.08 -12.50
CA VAL A 158 4.57 7.78 -11.22
C VAL A 158 5.86 7.34 -10.54
N ASP A 159 6.74 8.30 -10.26
CA ASP A 159 8.04 8.08 -9.64
C ASP A 159 8.06 8.66 -8.23
N PHE A 160 8.51 7.86 -7.27
CA PHE A 160 8.56 8.19 -5.85
C PHE A 160 10.01 8.35 -5.35
N SER A 161 11.02 8.22 -6.21
CA SER A 161 12.43 8.22 -5.82
C SER A 161 12.84 9.44 -5.01
N GLU A 162 12.61 10.66 -5.51
CA GLU A 162 12.94 11.90 -4.80
C GLU A 162 12.18 12.04 -3.47
N SER A 163 10.89 11.68 -3.45
CA SER A 163 10.09 11.69 -2.22
C SER A 163 10.62 10.72 -1.16
N ILE A 164 11.03 9.51 -1.56
CA ILE A 164 11.60 8.50 -0.67
C ILE A 164 12.95 8.99 -0.13
N GLU A 165 13.82 9.48 -1.01
CA GLU A 165 15.15 9.95 -0.63
C GLU A 165 15.08 11.12 0.36
N ASP A 166 14.27 12.14 0.06
CA ASP A 166 14.07 13.29 0.93
C ASP A 166 13.44 12.89 2.27
N PHE A 167 12.45 11.98 2.27
CA PHE A 167 11.86 11.49 3.52
C PHE A 167 12.89 10.73 4.38
N CYS A 168 13.68 9.84 3.76
CA CYS A 168 14.69 9.08 4.48
C CYS A 168 15.79 9.99 5.04
N ALA A 169 16.29 10.94 4.25
CA ALA A 169 17.30 11.90 4.69
C ALA A 169 16.85 12.76 5.90
N LYS A 170 15.54 13.04 6.01
CA LYS A 170 14.97 13.79 7.14
C LYS A 170 14.77 12.96 8.41
N ASN A 171 14.55 11.65 8.28
CA ASN A 171 14.08 10.81 9.38
C ASN A 171 15.08 9.73 9.84
N ILE A 172 16.06 9.36 9.03
CA ILE A 172 17.04 8.31 9.32
C ILE A 172 18.44 8.90 9.39
N LYS A 173 19.19 8.54 10.43
CA LYS A 173 20.63 8.84 10.54
C LYS A 173 21.42 7.74 9.84
N ASP A 174 22.52 8.07 9.17
CA ASP A 174 23.34 7.23 8.25
C ASP A 174 23.75 5.83 8.77
N ASP A 175 22.79 4.95 8.98
CA ASP A 175 22.94 3.50 9.12
C ASP A 175 22.41 2.87 7.83
N SER A 176 23.31 2.36 6.98
CA SER A 176 22.97 1.88 5.63
C SER A 176 22.00 0.71 5.66
N ASP A 177 22.14 -0.21 6.61
CA ASP A 177 21.38 -1.45 6.62
C ASP A 177 19.94 -1.20 7.09
N VAL A 178 19.79 -0.38 8.14
CA VAL A 178 18.47 0.06 8.63
C VAL A 178 17.75 0.90 7.57
N ARG A 179 18.49 1.78 6.88
CA ARG A 179 17.96 2.59 5.80
C ARG A 179 17.43 1.74 4.65
N ASP A 180 18.19 0.74 4.21
CA ASP A 180 17.77 -0.14 3.11
C ASP A 180 16.50 -0.92 3.43
N ILE A 181 16.38 -1.46 4.65
CA ILE A 181 15.19 -2.17 5.13
C ILE A 181 13.99 -1.23 5.14
N PHE A 182 14.16 -0.03 5.70
CA PHE A 182 13.11 0.97 5.78
C PHE A 182 12.65 1.45 4.40
N GLU A 183 13.58 1.77 3.49
CA GLU A 183 13.27 2.20 2.13
C GLU A 183 12.46 1.14 1.39
N ASN A 184 12.80 -0.15 1.56
CA ASN A 184 12.05 -1.25 0.96
C ASN A 184 10.61 -1.33 1.50
N ALA A 185 10.44 -1.20 2.82
CA ALA A 185 9.13 -1.23 3.46
C ALA A 185 8.26 -0.03 3.06
N LEU A 186 8.84 1.17 3.06
CA LEU A 186 8.18 2.41 2.65
C LEU A 186 7.75 2.36 1.19
N THR A 187 8.65 1.90 0.33
CA THR A 187 8.35 1.66 -1.09
C THR A 187 7.17 0.71 -1.24
N GLN A 188 7.16 -0.40 -0.50
CA GLN A 188 6.10 -1.40 -0.61
C GLN A 188 4.74 -0.87 -0.14
N GLU A 189 4.68 -0.09 0.95
CA GLU A 189 3.48 0.61 1.40
C GLU A 189 2.91 1.51 0.28
N VAL A 190 3.77 2.29 -0.37
CA VAL A 190 3.35 3.17 -1.47
C VAL A 190 2.82 2.33 -2.64
N LEU A 191 3.56 1.32 -3.10
CA LEU A 191 3.13 0.45 -4.19
C LEU A 191 1.76 -0.21 -3.91
N ASN A 192 1.54 -0.65 -2.67
CA ASN A 192 0.25 -1.19 -2.24
C ASN A 192 -0.86 -0.13 -2.32
N ARG A 193 -0.65 1.07 -1.75
CA ARG A 193 -1.62 2.18 -1.85
C ARG A 193 -1.94 2.56 -3.28
N MET A 194 -0.95 2.61 -4.17
CA MET A 194 -1.13 2.99 -5.56
C MET A 194 -1.98 1.95 -6.31
N THR A 195 -1.73 0.66 -6.08
CA THR A 195 -2.53 -0.43 -6.64
C THR A 195 -4.00 -0.29 -6.21
N PHE A 196 -4.23 0.11 -4.95
CA PHE A 196 -5.57 0.37 -4.43
C PHE A 196 -6.24 1.58 -5.08
N TYR A 197 -5.52 2.70 -5.10
CA TYR A 197 -6.00 3.99 -5.56
C TYR A 197 -6.43 3.96 -7.04
N PHE A 198 -5.77 3.14 -7.86
CA PHE A 198 -6.01 3.04 -9.30
C PHE A 198 -6.73 1.78 -9.76
N SER A 199 -7.24 0.95 -8.86
CA SER A 199 -7.78 -0.38 -9.20
C SER A 199 -8.98 -0.42 -10.19
N SER A 200 -9.55 0.72 -10.58
CA SER A 200 -10.54 0.78 -11.67
C SER A 200 -10.81 2.23 -12.14
N PRO A 201 -11.00 2.50 -13.45
CA PRO A 201 -10.78 1.64 -14.61
C PRO A 201 -9.29 1.51 -15.01
N SER A 202 -8.37 1.88 -14.12
CA SER A 202 -6.94 1.91 -14.43
C SER A 202 -6.27 0.55 -14.21
N ALA A 203 -5.17 0.34 -14.94
CA ALA A 203 -4.27 -0.79 -14.75
C ALA A 203 -2.94 -0.26 -14.21
N VAL A 204 -2.37 -0.94 -13.21
CA VAL A 204 -1.11 -0.56 -12.56
C VAL A 204 -0.14 -1.72 -12.65
N SER A 205 1.11 -1.42 -12.94
CA SER A 205 2.21 -2.34 -12.75
C SER A 205 3.39 -1.63 -12.09
N LYS A 206 4.17 -2.39 -11.33
CA LYS A 206 5.48 -1.93 -10.87
C LYS A 206 6.38 -1.79 -12.10
N SER A 207 7.11 -0.68 -12.21
CA SER A 207 8.06 -0.45 -13.30
C SER A 207 9.52 -0.43 -12.83
N SER A 208 9.75 -0.04 -11.58
CA SER A 208 11.07 -0.08 -10.93
C SER A 208 10.91 -0.30 -9.42
N LYS A 209 12.00 -0.20 -8.65
CA LYS A 209 11.91 -0.18 -7.17
C LYS A 209 10.95 0.93 -6.72
N THR A 210 11.08 2.14 -7.26
CA THR A 210 10.42 3.36 -6.77
C THR A 210 9.38 3.92 -7.73
N ALA A 211 8.96 3.18 -8.75
CA ALA A 211 8.02 3.69 -9.75
C ALA A 211 6.93 2.67 -10.13
N VAL A 212 5.78 3.22 -10.51
CA VAL A 212 4.65 2.47 -11.08
C VAL A 212 4.24 3.03 -12.42
N ASN A 213 3.93 2.12 -13.35
CA ASN A 213 3.27 2.44 -14.59
C ASN A 213 1.76 2.31 -14.40
N VAL A 214 1.02 3.30 -14.87
CA VAL A 214 -0.43 3.39 -14.74
C VAL A 214 -1.05 3.71 -16.08
N ILE A 215 -2.06 2.94 -16.46
CA ILE A 215 -2.92 3.26 -17.60
C ILE A 215 -4.27 3.72 -17.08
N PHE A 216 -4.68 4.95 -17.40
CA PHE A 216 -6.02 5.44 -17.12
C PHE A 216 -6.90 5.38 -18.36
N SER A 217 -7.95 4.55 -18.30
CA SER A 217 -8.96 4.46 -19.34
C SER A 217 -10.12 5.40 -19.05
N THR A 218 -10.19 6.56 -19.72
CA THR A 218 -11.28 7.54 -19.55
C THR A 218 -11.83 8.06 -20.89
N LYS A 219 -13.11 8.48 -20.88
CA LYS A 219 -13.75 9.15 -22.02
C LYS A 219 -13.42 10.65 -22.07
N SER A 220 -12.98 11.21 -20.94
CA SER A 220 -12.69 12.63 -20.76
C SER A 220 -11.25 12.97 -21.12
N VAL A 221 -10.95 14.27 -21.26
CA VAL A 221 -9.56 14.74 -21.31
C VAL A 221 -8.91 14.51 -19.96
N PHE A 222 -7.73 13.90 -19.97
CA PHE A 222 -6.94 13.69 -18.76
C PHE A 222 -6.14 14.94 -18.41
N VAL A 223 -6.14 15.30 -17.12
CA VAL A 223 -5.45 16.49 -16.57
C VAL A 223 -4.36 16.01 -15.61
N PRO A 224 -3.08 15.96 -16.02
CA PRO A 224 -1.98 15.46 -15.19
C PRO A 224 -1.82 16.20 -13.87
N GLU A 225 -2.03 17.52 -13.86
CA GLU A 225 -1.86 18.37 -12.67
C GLU A 225 -2.87 18.01 -11.58
N LEU A 226 -4.09 17.66 -11.98
CA LEU A 226 -5.12 17.22 -11.05
C LEU A 226 -4.74 15.85 -10.45
N LEU A 227 -4.25 14.91 -11.27
CA LEU A 227 -3.75 13.64 -10.75
C LEU A 227 -2.61 13.86 -9.76
N HIS A 228 -1.63 14.69 -10.12
CA HIS A 228 -0.48 15.01 -9.26
C HIS A 228 -0.96 15.56 -7.91
N SER A 229 -1.84 16.56 -7.90
CA SER A 229 -2.41 17.10 -6.67
C SER A 229 -3.09 16.04 -5.79
N HIS A 230 -3.83 15.11 -6.40
CA HIS A 230 -4.45 14.01 -5.67
C HIS A 230 -3.43 13.02 -5.11
N LEU A 231 -2.37 12.71 -5.86
CA LEU A 231 -1.29 11.84 -5.41
C LEU A 231 -0.52 12.44 -4.24
N VAL A 232 -0.17 13.73 -4.34
CA VAL A 232 0.43 14.49 -3.23
C VAL A 232 -0.48 14.39 -2.00
N LYS A 233 -1.79 14.65 -2.14
CA LYS A 233 -2.72 14.57 -1.02
C LYS A 233 -2.84 13.17 -0.43
N LEU A 234 -2.85 12.13 -1.26
CA LEU A 234 -2.93 10.74 -0.83
C LEU A 234 -1.69 10.32 -0.03
N LEU A 235 -0.51 10.70 -0.52
CA LEU A 235 0.77 10.27 0.00
C LEU A 235 1.38 11.26 1.00
N LYS A 236 0.78 12.42 1.22
CA LYS A 236 1.15 13.36 2.30
C LYS A 236 1.11 12.71 3.67
N ASN A 237 0.19 11.76 3.90
CA ASN A 237 0.18 11.01 5.15
C ASN A 237 1.35 10.03 5.29
N VAL A 238 2.00 9.64 4.19
CA VAL A 238 3.14 8.71 4.20
C VAL A 238 4.46 9.46 4.24
N PHE A 239 4.59 10.50 3.41
CA PHE A 239 5.82 11.24 3.15
C PHE A 239 5.86 12.65 3.77
N ASP A 240 4.85 13.07 4.52
CA ASP A 240 4.70 14.46 4.98
C ASP A 240 4.87 15.45 3.79
N ASP A 241 5.74 16.45 3.91
CA ASP A 241 6.00 17.44 2.86
C ASP A 241 6.83 16.87 1.70
N SER A 242 7.52 15.74 1.89
CA SER A 242 8.26 15.05 0.81
C SER A 242 7.34 14.51 -0.29
N ALA A 243 6.03 14.44 -0.03
CA ALA A 243 5.03 14.04 -1.03
C ALA A 243 4.96 15.01 -2.23
N GLU A 244 5.38 16.27 -2.08
CA GLU A 244 5.37 17.25 -3.17
C GLU A 244 6.37 16.91 -4.30
N LEU A 245 7.38 16.10 -3.98
CA LEU A 245 8.45 15.65 -4.90
C LEU A 245 8.04 14.46 -5.78
N ILE A 246 6.79 13.99 -5.70
CA ILE A 246 6.32 12.88 -6.53
C ILE A 246 6.40 13.29 -8.01
N GLY A 247 7.14 12.52 -8.79
CA GLY A 247 7.27 12.69 -10.23
C GLY A 247 6.07 12.10 -10.97
N LEU A 248 5.52 12.86 -11.93
CA LEU A 248 4.48 12.37 -12.84
C LEU A 248 4.91 12.57 -14.29
N ASN A 249 5.21 11.47 -14.97
CA ASN A 249 5.65 11.47 -16.36
C ASN A 249 4.51 11.01 -17.27
N PHE A 250 4.02 11.91 -18.12
CA PHE A 250 3.04 11.59 -19.15
C PHE A 250 3.73 10.98 -20.39
N LEU A 251 3.42 9.73 -20.70
CA LEU A 251 4.09 8.97 -21.75
C LEU A 251 3.23 8.82 -23.02
N GLY A 252 2.06 9.47 -23.04
CA GLY A 252 1.16 9.48 -24.20
C GLY A 252 -0.10 8.63 -23.99
N GLN A 253 -0.65 8.14 -25.10
CA GLN A 253 -1.86 7.32 -25.11
C GLN A 253 -1.59 6.00 -25.82
N ALA A 254 -1.98 4.88 -25.20
CA ALA A 254 -1.93 3.57 -25.83
C ALA A 254 -2.96 3.50 -26.97
N GLN A 255 -2.47 3.28 -28.19
CA GLN A 255 -3.31 3.15 -29.39
C GLN A 255 -3.86 1.72 -29.60
N SER A 256 -3.41 0.76 -28.80
CA SER A 256 -3.85 -0.64 -28.87
C SER A 256 -3.68 -1.37 -27.54
N ASP A 257 -4.39 -2.49 -27.37
CA ASP A 257 -4.23 -3.40 -26.23
C ASP A 257 -2.79 -3.97 -26.14
N ILE A 258 -2.10 -4.10 -27.27
CA ILE A 258 -0.71 -4.58 -27.31
C ILE A 258 0.22 -3.53 -26.70
N ALA A 259 0.12 -2.27 -27.15
CA ALA A 259 0.95 -1.18 -26.64
C ALA A 259 0.73 -0.96 -25.13
N ALA A 260 -0.51 -1.05 -24.67
CA ALA A 260 -0.83 -0.95 -23.25
C ALA A 260 -0.25 -2.12 -22.43
N ARG A 261 -0.30 -3.35 -22.95
CA ARG A 261 0.32 -4.50 -22.29
C ARG A 261 1.84 -4.38 -22.27
N GLU A 262 2.47 -3.91 -23.34
CA GLU A 262 3.91 -3.67 -23.39
C GLU A 262 4.34 -2.62 -22.37
N PHE A 263 3.60 -1.53 -22.26
CA PHE A 263 3.84 -0.48 -21.25
C PHE A 263 3.77 -1.01 -19.81
N LEU A 264 2.82 -1.91 -19.54
CA LEU A 264 2.65 -2.51 -18.21
C LEU A 264 3.61 -3.69 -17.95
N LYS A 265 4.23 -4.27 -18.98
CA LYS A 265 5.12 -5.45 -18.88
C LYS A 265 6.55 -5.14 -18.45
N VAL A 266 6.82 -3.97 -17.88
CA VAL A 266 8.18 -3.63 -17.43
C VAL A 266 8.53 -4.42 -16.15
N ILE A 267 9.01 -5.64 -16.41
CA ILE A 267 9.80 -6.62 -15.62
C ILE A 267 9.26 -7.00 -14.24
#